data_AF-G2DF62-F1
#
_entry.id   AF-G2DF62-F1
#
_cell.length_a   1.000
_cell.length_b   1.000
_cell.length_c   1.000
_cell.angle_alpha   90.00
_cell.angle_beta   90.00
_cell.angle_gamma   90.00
#
_symmetry.space_group_name_H-M   'P 1'
#
loop_
_entity.id
_entity.type
_entity.pdbx_description
1 polymer ?
#
loop_
_entity_poly.entity_id
_entity_poly.type
_entity_poly.pdbx_seq_one_letter_code
_entity_poly.pdbx_strand_id
1 'polypeptide(L)'
;MQPPRLFACTTRARRNYAEAAFEAGDALLFGPETRGLPQALLDSLPEQQQLRIPMRPEVRSLNLSNAVALILYEAWRQQGFTGGG
;
A
#
# COMPACT_ATOMS: atom_id res chain seq x y z
N MET A 1 -18.36 2.87 -14.99
CA MET A 1 -17.12 2.21 -14.56
C MET A 1 -17.16 2.10 -13.05
N GLN A 2 -16.93 0.91 -12.48
CA GLN A 2 -16.83 0.78 -11.03
C GLN A 2 -15.52 1.45 -10.56
N PRO A 3 -15.52 2.14 -9.40
CA PRO A 3 -14.29 2.70 -8.87
C PRO A 3 -13.27 1.58 -8.59
N PRO A 4 -11.97 1.84 -8.80
CA PRO A 4 -10.94 0.83 -8.54
C PRO A 4 -10.94 0.43 -7.07
N ARG A 5 -10.55 -0.81 -6.80
CA ARG A 5 -10.30 -1.26 -5.43
C ARG A 5 -9.09 -0.51 -4.88
N LEU A 6 -9.29 0.16 -3.76
CA LEU A 6 -8.31 1.07 -3.17
C LEU A 6 -7.55 0.37 -2.04
N PHE A 7 -6.24 0.53 -2.00
CA PHE A 7 -5.40 0.11 -0.88
C PHE A 7 -4.75 1.32 -0.23
N ALA A 8 -5.04 1.56 1.05
CA ALA A 8 -4.39 2.58 1.86
C ALA A 8 -3.08 2.05 2.44
N CYS A 9 -1.96 2.66 2.05
CA CYS A 9 -0.64 2.31 2.53
C CYS A 9 -0.28 3.20 3.73
N THR A 10 -0.24 2.62 4.93
CA THR A 10 -0.08 3.35 6.19
C THR A 10 0.67 2.53 7.23
N THR A 11 1.45 3.18 8.09
CA THR A 11 2.12 2.52 9.23
C THR A 11 1.15 2.05 10.31
N ARG A 12 -0.09 2.56 10.30
CA ARG A 12 -1.15 2.23 11.28
C ARG A 12 -1.89 0.92 10.96
N ALA A 13 -1.70 0.37 9.76
CA ALA A 13 -2.36 -0.87 9.35
C ALA A 13 -1.77 -2.09 10.08
N ARG A 14 -2.55 -3.16 10.17
CA ARG A 14 -2.10 -4.43 10.76
C ARG A 14 -1.58 -5.41 9.70
N ARG A 15 -2.21 -5.41 8.53
CA ARG A 15 -1.92 -6.33 7.43
C ARG A 15 -0.62 -5.97 6.71
N ASN A 16 0.20 -6.97 6.41
CA ASN A 16 1.42 -6.78 5.62
C ASN A 16 1.05 -6.62 4.14
N TYR A 17 1.68 -5.68 3.43
CA TYR A 17 1.46 -5.48 2.00
C TYR A 17 1.69 -6.76 1.17
N ALA A 18 2.62 -7.62 1.58
CA ALA A 18 2.93 -8.88 0.90
C ALA A 18 1.83 -9.96 1.04
N GLU A 19 0.88 -9.78 1.96
CA GLU A 19 -0.28 -10.68 2.13
C GLU A 19 -1.47 -10.26 1.27
N ALA A 20 -1.42 -9.08 0.64
CA ALA A 20 -2.46 -8.61 -0.26
C ALA A 20 -2.42 -9.38 -1.58
N ALA A 21 -3.60 -9.75 -2.08
CA ALA A 21 -3.77 -10.31 -3.42
C ALA A 21 -4.12 -9.14 -4.36
N PHE A 22 -3.12 -8.64 -5.07
CA PHE A 22 -3.27 -7.51 -5.99
C PHE A 22 -3.85 -7.97 -7.32
N GLU A 23 -4.64 -7.10 -7.92
CA GLU A 23 -5.29 -7.29 -9.22
C GLU A 23 -5.01 -6.10 -10.13
N ALA A 24 -5.06 -6.33 -11.43
CA ALA A 24 -4.92 -5.27 -12.41
C ALA A 24 -6.03 -4.22 -12.22
N GLY A 25 -5.63 -2.95 -12.13
CA GLY A 25 -6.56 -1.83 -11.89
C GLY A 25 -6.73 -1.46 -10.42
N ASP A 26 -6.08 -2.13 -9.48
CA ASP A 26 -5.99 -1.68 -8.10
C ASP A 26 -5.30 -0.31 -7.99
N ALA A 27 -5.78 0.52 -7.07
CA ALA A 27 -5.19 1.82 -6.76
C ALA A 27 -4.46 1.79 -5.41
N LEU A 28 -3.21 2.27 -5.38
CA LEU A 28 -2.42 2.41 -4.16
C LEU A 28 -2.45 3.85 -3.68
N LEU A 29 -2.92 4.09 -2.46
CA LEU A 29 -3.03 5.41 -1.87
C LEU A 29 -1.99 5.61 -0.78
N PHE A 30 -1.21 6.69 -0.92
CA PHE A 30 -0.19 7.08 0.03
C PHE A 30 -0.48 8.49 0.55
N GLY A 31 -0.24 8.69 1.84
CA GLY A 31 -0.29 10.01 2.45
C GLY A 31 1.04 10.75 2.33
N PRO A 32 1.07 12.08 2.59
CA PRO A 32 2.31 12.85 2.66
C PRO A 32 3.28 12.30 3.71
N GLU A 33 4.59 12.41 3.50
CA GLU A 33 5.62 11.86 4.39
C GLU A 33 5.43 12.27 5.87
N THR A 34 5.01 13.51 6.08
CA THR A 34 4.97 14.12 7.42
C THR A 34 3.74 13.74 8.23
N ARG A 35 2.60 13.50 7.56
CA ARG A 35 1.29 13.34 8.24
C ARG A 35 0.61 12.01 7.95
N GLY A 36 1.00 11.32 6.87
CA GLY A 36 0.33 10.12 6.39
C GLY A 36 -1.12 10.39 5.97
N LEU A 37 -1.92 9.32 5.92
CA LEU A 37 -3.33 9.41 5.54
C LEU A 37 -4.19 9.92 6.71
N PRO A 38 -5.24 10.71 6.43
CA PRO A 38 -6.23 11.11 7.44
C PRO A 38 -6.90 9.89 8.07
N GLN A 39 -7.13 9.91 9.38
CA GLN A 39 -7.74 8.79 10.09
C GLN A 39 -9.15 8.46 9.55
N ALA A 40 -9.96 9.49 9.27
CA ALA A 40 -11.32 9.31 8.71
C ALA A 40 -11.33 8.54 7.38
N LEU A 41 -10.28 8.68 6.55
CA LEU A 41 -10.13 7.93 5.32
C LEU A 41 -9.79 6.46 5.61
N LEU A 42 -8.89 6.20 6.56
CA LEU A 42 -8.57 4.84 6.98
C LEU A 42 -9.81 4.13 7.55
N ASP A 43 -10.57 4.82 8.39
CA ASP A 43 -11.80 4.28 9.01
C ASP A 43 -12.90 3.99 7.96
N SER A 44 -12.87 4.69 6.81
CA SER A 44 -13.79 4.44 5.69
C SER A 44 -13.44 3.21 4.86
N LEU A 45 -12.25 2.64 5.03
CA LEU A 45 -11.77 1.49 4.25
C LEU A 45 -11.78 0.20 5.09
N PRO A 46 -12.19 -0.93 4.50
CA PRO A 46 -12.04 -2.25 5.13
C PRO A 46 -10.59 -2.48 5.60
N GLU A 47 -10.42 -3.17 6.72
CA GLU A 47 -9.08 -3.45 7.27
C GLU A 47 -8.19 -4.21 6.27
N GLN A 48 -8.78 -5.06 5.42
CA GLN A 48 -8.09 -5.79 4.36
C GLN A 48 -7.47 -4.87 3.30
N GLN A 49 -8.00 -3.67 3.12
CA GLN A 49 -7.50 -2.65 2.20
C GLN A 49 -6.47 -1.72 2.84
N GLN A 50 -6.18 -1.89 4.13
CA GLN A 50 -5.17 -1.11 4.84
C GLN A 50 -3.90 -1.95 4.95
N LEU A 51 -2.82 -1.50 4.31
CA LEU A 51 -1.56 -2.22 4.22
C LEU A 51 -0.43 -1.46 4.91
N ARG A 52 0.46 -2.20 5.57
CA ARG A 52 1.73 -1.68 6.07
C ARG A 52 2.92 -2.41 5.44
N ILE A 53 4.04 -1.71 5.40
CA ILE A 53 5.36 -2.32 5.17
C ILE A 53 5.93 -2.69 6.54
N PRO A 54 6.27 -3.96 6.80
CA PRO A 54 6.96 -4.35 8.03
C PRO A 54 8.27 -3.59 8.17
N MET A 55 8.48 -2.98 9.34
CA MET A 55 9.70 -2.25 9.68
C MET A 55 10.19 -2.72 11.04
N ARG A 56 11.51 -2.66 11.25
CA ARG A 56 12.08 -2.90 12.58
C ARG A 56 11.67 -1.77 13.53
N PRO A 57 11.49 -2.03 14.84
CA PRO A 57 11.04 -1.02 15.81
C PRO A 57 11.89 0.25 15.85
N GLU A 58 13.18 0.17 15.52
CA GLU A 58 14.12 1.30 15.53
C GLU A 58 13.96 2.22 14.30
N VAL A 59 13.27 1.75 13.25
CA VAL A 59 13.04 2.48 12.00
C VAL A 59 11.68 3.14 12.03
N ARG A 60 11.66 4.48 12.05
CA ARG A 60 10.40 5.26 12.16
C ARG A 60 9.53 5.17 10.91
N SER A 61 10.13 5.30 9.73
CA SER A 61 9.45 5.20 8.44
C SER A 61 10.46 5.04 7.31
N LEU A 62 10.00 4.49 6.19
CA LEU A 62 10.69 4.60 4.91
C LEU A 62 10.38 5.95 4.25
N ASN A 63 11.28 6.41 3.37
CA ASN A 63 10.92 7.49 2.45
C ASN A 63 9.75 7.06 1.55
N LEU A 64 8.88 8.02 1.18
CA LEU A 64 7.68 7.77 0.39
C LEU A 64 7.98 7.07 -0.94
N SER A 65 9.04 7.45 -1.65
CA SER A 65 9.38 6.83 -2.94
C SER A 65 9.72 5.35 -2.78
N ASN A 66 10.47 4.98 -1.73
CA ASN A 66 10.80 3.60 -1.42
C ASN A 66 9.54 2.80 -1.02
N ALA A 67 8.64 3.40 -0.25
CA ALA A 67 7.39 2.76 0.13
C ALA A 67 6.50 2.49 -1.10
N VAL A 68 6.39 3.46 -2.00
CA VAL A 68 5.67 3.31 -3.28
C VAL A 68 6.30 2.20 -4.12
N ALA A 69 7.63 2.24 -4.30
CA ALA A 69 8.34 1.26 -5.11
C ALA A 69 8.14 -0.17 -4.60
N LEU A 70 8.27 -0.41 -3.29
CA LEU A 70 8.10 -1.75 -2.70
C LEU A 70 6.71 -2.35 -2.98
N ILE A 71 5.65 -1.58 -2.71
CA ILE A 71 4.28 -2.09 -2.84
C ILE A 71 3.90 -2.22 -4.32
N LEU A 72 4.30 -1.26 -5.16
CA LEU A 72 4.04 -1.31 -6.59
C LEU A 72 4.73 -2.51 -7.24
N TYR A 73 6.00 -2.76 -6.93
CA TYR A 73 6.72 -3.89 -7.50
C TYR A 73 6.23 -5.23 -6.99
N GLU A 74 5.73 -5.33 -5.75
CA GLU A 74 5.07 -6.55 -5.29
C GLU A 74 3.75 -6.79 -6.03
N ALA A 75 2.92 -5.76 -6.20
CA ALA A 75 1.70 -5.86 -6.99
C ALA A 75 1.99 -6.25 -8.45
N TRP A 76 3.07 -5.72 -9.03
CA TRP A 76 3.50 -6.07 -10.39
C TRP A 76 4.09 -7.49 -10.46
N ARG A 77 4.83 -7.93 -9.43
CA ARG A 77 5.38 -9.30 -9.31
C ARG A 77 4.26 -10.33 -9.29
N GLN A 78 3.17 -10.08 -8.56
CA GLN A 78 1.99 -10.97 -8.54
C GLN A 78 1.33 -11.10 -9.92
N GLN A 79 1.49 -10.08 -10.77
CA GLN A 79 1.04 -10.06 -12.17
C GLN A 79 2.13 -10.55 -13.14
N GLY A 80 3.16 -11.25 -12.65
CA GLY A 80 4.23 -11.81 -13.46
C GLY A 80 5.10 -10.77 -14.16
N PHE A 81 5.16 -9.53 -13.64
CA PHE A 81 5.84 -8.41 -14.29
C PHE A 81 5.39 -8.18 -15.74
N THR A 82 4.11 -8.42 -16.03
CA THR A 82 3.57 -8.25 -17.39
C THR A 82 3.92 -6.87 -17.95
N GLY A 83 4.47 -6.84 -19.16
CA GLY A 83 4.95 -5.62 -19.82
C GLY A 83 6.36 -5.16 -19.42
N GLY A 84 7.03 -5.87 -18.51
CA GLY A 84 8.45 -5.71 -18.21
C GLY A 84 9.33 -6.36 -19.27
N GLY A 85 10.51 -5.81 -19.49
CA GLY A 85 11.53 -6.30 -20.43
C GLY A 85 12.80 -6.76 -19.71
#